data_AF-A0A9D8GJE4-F1
#
_entry.id   AF-A0A9D8GJE4-F1
#
_cell.length_a   1.000
_cell.length_b   1.000
_cell.length_c   1.000
_cell.angle_alpha   90.00
_cell.angle_beta   90.00
_cell.angle_gamma   90.00
#
_symmetry.space_group_name_H-M   'P 1'
#
loop_
_entity.id
_entity.type
_entity.pdbx_description
1 polymer ?
#
loop_
_entity_poly.entity_id
_entity_poly.type
_entity_poly.pdbx_seq_one_letter_code
_entity_poly.pdbx_strand_id
1 'polypeptide(L)'
;MSPEEFRVIADVSRETLVRFESYAGLLAKWQRKINLISNSTLDDIWGRHFWDSAQLGPLAPSGARIWLDLGSGAGFPGLVLSIMGAPEVHLVESDSRKAAFLREAARISDSAARVHAVRAESLAPFRADVITSRALASVNVVLKLAAPFCSADTTILLLKSDTVESELTEARRYWKIAHVEILPSRSNPSGRILRLRGIRHEATG
;
A
#
# COMPACT_ATOMS: atom_id res chain seq x y z
N MET A 1 -4.53 3.38 19.07
CA MET A 1 -3.26 2.64 19.27
C MET A 1 -2.14 3.63 19.57
N SER A 2 -1.25 3.32 20.50
CA SER A 2 -0.07 4.14 20.82
C SER A 2 1.14 3.75 19.94
N PRO A 3 2.17 4.61 19.82
CA PRO A 3 3.42 4.27 19.12
C PRO A 3 4.09 3.00 19.68
N GLU A 4 4.08 2.83 21.00
CA GLU A 4 4.73 1.69 21.65
C GLU A 4 3.94 0.39 21.44
N GLU A 5 2.61 0.44 21.45
CA GLU A 5 1.77 -0.69 21.05
C GLU A 5 2.04 -1.11 19.60
N PHE A 6 2.14 -0.12 18.69
CA PHE A 6 2.50 -0.37 17.29
C PHE A 6 3.88 -1.03 17.17
N ARG A 7 4.89 -0.54 17.91
CA ARG A 7 6.24 -1.11 17.89
C ARG A 7 6.25 -2.59 18.25
N VAL A 8 5.53 -2.94 19.32
CA VAL A 8 5.45 -4.34 19.79
C VAL A 8 4.67 -5.21 18.81
N ILE A 9 3.52 -4.77 18.32
CA ILE A 9 2.67 -5.60 17.44
C ILE A 9 3.24 -5.76 16.03
N ALA A 10 3.96 -4.75 15.52
CA ALA A 10 4.63 -4.77 14.23
C ALA A 10 6.03 -5.40 14.29
N ASP A 11 6.50 -5.77 15.49
CA ASP A 11 7.81 -6.35 15.75
C ASP A 11 8.97 -5.54 15.13
N VAL A 12 9.01 -4.24 15.44
CA VAL A 12 10.05 -3.33 14.95
C VAL A 12 10.95 -2.82 16.08
N SER A 13 12.18 -2.46 15.73
CA SER A 13 13.15 -1.91 16.68
C SER A 13 12.74 -0.51 17.16
N ARG A 14 13.41 -0.02 18.22
CA ARG A 14 13.20 1.36 18.72
C ARG A 14 13.65 2.39 17.70
N GLU A 15 14.73 2.12 16.98
CA GLU A 15 15.26 2.97 15.92
C GLU A 15 14.25 3.06 14.76
N THR A 16 13.62 1.95 14.38
CA THR A 16 12.54 1.94 13.40
C THR A 16 11.31 2.70 13.90
N LEU A 17 10.97 2.62 15.19
CA LEU A 17 9.89 3.43 15.77
C LEU A 17 10.16 4.94 15.63
N VAL A 18 11.37 5.41 15.90
CA VAL A 18 11.74 6.84 15.76
C VAL A 18 11.53 7.34 14.32
N ARG A 19 11.79 6.49 13.33
CA ARG A 19 11.53 6.80 11.90
C ARG A 19 10.03 6.96 11.63
N PHE A 20 9.20 6.09 12.24
CA PHE A 20 7.74 6.21 12.16
C PHE A 20 7.20 7.44 12.90
N GLU A 21 7.75 7.79 14.06
CA GLU A 21 7.36 9.01 14.80
C GLU A 21 7.68 10.27 14.00
N SER A 22 8.84 10.30 13.32
CA SER A 22 9.21 11.39 12.41
C SER A 22 8.20 11.54 11.27
N TYR A 23 7.83 10.43 10.65
CA TYR A 23 6.80 10.40 9.60
C TYR A 23 5.42 10.83 10.14
N ALA A 24 4.99 10.34 11.30
CA ALA A 24 3.73 10.73 11.95
C ALA A 24 3.68 12.24 12.24
N GLY A 25 4.79 12.81 12.74
CA GLY A 25 4.91 14.25 13.00
C GLY A 25 4.80 15.09 11.73
N LEU A 26 5.46 14.66 10.63
CA LEU A 26 5.34 15.33 9.33
C LEU A 26 3.93 15.22 8.77
N LEU A 27 3.31 14.05 8.84
CA LEU A 27 1.94 13.80 8.40
C LEU A 27 0.98 14.77 9.11
N ALA A 28 1.06 14.89 10.44
CA ALA A 28 0.24 15.81 11.21
C ALA A 28 0.45 17.29 10.79
N LYS A 29 1.69 17.68 10.47
CA LYS A 29 2.01 19.03 10.00
C LYS A 29 1.42 19.33 8.62
N TRP A 30 1.49 18.37 7.70
CA TRP A 30 1.04 18.53 6.31
C TRP A 30 -0.45 18.29 6.12
N GLN A 31 -1.08 17.47 6.95
CA GLN A 31 -2.52 17.22 6.93
C GLN A 31 -3.31 18.53 6.90
N ARG A 32 -2.90 19.51 7.73
CA ARG A 32 -3.54 20.83 7.83
C ARG A 32 -3.52 21.65 6.54
N LYS A 33 -2.68 21.27 5.56
CA LYS A 33 -2.48 22.02 4.31
C LYS A 33 -3.08 21.35 3.09
N ILE A 34 -3.01 20.02 2.98
CA ILE A 34 -3.31 19.32 1.72
C ILE A 34 -4.18 18.06 1.85
N ASN A 35 -4.75 17.77 3.03
CA ASN A 35 -5.62 16.60 3.28
C ASN A 35 -5.01 15.28 2.78
N LEU A 36 -4.10 14.70 3.57
CA LEU A 36 -3.36 13.49 3.23
C LEU A 36 -4.13 12.21 3.60
N ILE A 37 -4.81 12.23 4.74
CA ILE A 37 -5.65 11.14 5.24
C ILE A 37 -7.05 11.66 5.59
N SER A 38 -7.99 10.75 5.84
CA SER A 38 -9.32 11.12 6.31
C SER A 38 -9.23 11.81 7.68
N ASN A 39 -10.01 12.87 7.88
CA ASN A 39 -10.06 13.56 9.17
C ASN A 39 -10.60 12.63 10.28
N SER A 40 -11.48 11.69 9.95
CA SER A 40 -12.03 10.72 10.90
C SER A 40 -11.02 9.70 11.43
N THR A 41 -9.82 9.64 10.85
CA THR A 41 -8.76 8.70 11.26
C THR A 41 -7.55 9.39 11.89
N LEU A 42 -7.61 10.71 12.12
CA LEU A 42 -6.52 11.47 12.73
C LEU A 42 -6.25 11.08 14.18
N ASP A 43 -7.29 10.71 14.92
CA ASP A 43 -7.16 10.34 16.34
C ASP A 43 -6.52 8.95 16.53
N ASP A 44 -6.47 8.12 15.47
CA ASP A 44 -5.85 6.79 15.51
C ASP A 44 -5.00 6.50 14.26
N ILE A 45 -4.03 7.37 13.97
CA ILE A 45 -3.10 7.17 12.85
C ILE A 45 -2.30 5.87 12.97
N TRP A 46 -1.95 5.46 14.19
CA TRP A 46 -1.16 4.27 14.46
C TRP A 46 -1.93 2.99 14.14
N GLY A 47 -3.18 2.87 14.56
CA GLY A 47 -4.01 1.72 14.21
C GLY A 47 -4.48 1.76 12.76
N ARG A 48 -5.11 2.88 12.36
CA ARG A 48 -5.81 3.02 11.07
C ARG A 48 -4.89 3.14 9.86
N HIS A 49 -3.61 3.48 10.06
CA HIS A 49 -2.69 3.67 8.95
C HIS A 49 -1.38 2.92 9.07
N PHE A 50 -0.64 3.11 10.17
CA PHE A 50 0.65 2.45 10.33
C PHE A 50 0.49 0.93 10.46
N TRP A 51 -0.30 0.48 11.44
CA TRP A 51 -0.57 -0.93 11.64
C TRP A 51 -1.31 -1.56 10.46
N ASP A 52 -2.32 -0.87 9.94
CA ASP A 52 -3.06 -1.31 8.76
C ASP A 52 -2.18 -1.57 7.54
N SER A 53 -1.07 -0.83 7.42
CA SER A 53 -0.09 -1.02 6.35
C SER A 53 0.95 -2.09 6.69
N ALA A 54 1.47 -2.08 7.92
CA ALA A 54 2.52 -2.97 8.39
C ALA A 54 2.12 -4.45 8.33
N GLN A 55 0.84 -4.77 8.55
CA GLN A 55 0.33 -6.14 8.47
C GLN A 55 0.51 -6.80 7.09
N LEU A 56 0.78 -6.03 6.03
CA LEU A 56 1.07 -6.59 4.71
C LEU A 56 2.46 -7.21 4.60
N GLY A 57 3.43 -6.76 5.42
CA GLY A 57 4.82 -7.21 5.34
C GLY A 57 4.97 -8.74 5.41
N PRO A 58 4.41 -9.40 6.45
CA PRO A 58 4.46 -10.86 6.59
C PRO A 58 3.70 -11.65 5.51
N LEU A 59 2.88 -11.01 4.68
CA LEU A 59 2.08 -11.68 3.64
C LEU A 59 2.81 -11.76 2.29
N ALA A 60 3.92 -11.05 2.14
CA ALA A 60 4.72 -11.08 0.93
C ALA A 60 5.42 -12.44 0.73
N PRO A 61 5.63 -12.85 -0.52
CA PRO A 61 6.39 -14.05 -0.80
C PRO A 61 7.83 -13.93 -0.30
N SER A 62 8.40 -15.05 0.15
CA SER A 62 9.79 -15.11 0.57
C SER A 62 10.71 -14.65 -0.57
N GLY A 63 11.66 -13.79 -0.26
CA GLY A 63 12.61 -13.25 -1.24
C GLY A 63 12.08 -12.13 -2.14
N ALA A 64 10.88 -11.58 -1.90
CA ALA A 64 10.37 -10.42 -2.62
C ALA A 64 11.35 -9.23 -2.57
N ARG A 65 11.71 -8.69 -3.74
CA ARG A 65 12.68 -7.60 -3.91
C ARG A 65 12.02 -6.30 -4.35
N ILE A 66 11.16 -6.35 -5.36
CA ILE A 66 10.58 -5.16 -5.98
C ILE A 66 9.14 -5.01 -5.55
N TRP A 67 8.84 -3.90 -4.89
CA TRP A 67 7.52 -3.53 -4.40
C TRP A 67 7.01 -2.31 -5.14
N LEU A 68 5.76 -2.37 -5.59
CA LEU A 68 5.08 -1.26 -6.26
C LEU A 68 3.81 -0.90 -5.50
N ASP A 69 3.75 0.31 -4.98
CA ASP A 69 2.56 0.86 -4.34
C ASP A 69 1.85 1.83 -5.29
N LEU A 70 0.64 1.44 -5.72
CA LEU A 70 -0.15 2.21 -6.65
C LEU A 70 -1.05 3.19 -5.88
N GLY A 71 -0.96 4.48 -6.22
CA GLY A 71 -1.77 5.51 -5.57
C GLY A 71 -1.37 5.73 -4.12
N SER A 72 -0.07 5.89 -3.88
CA SER A 72 0.52 5.88 -2.53
C SER A 72 -0.03 6.97 -1.61
N GLY A 73 -0.58 8.08 -2.13
CA GLY A 73 -1.23 9.11 -1.33
C GLY A 73 -0.31 9.66 -0.25
N ALA A 74 -0.68 9.38 1.00
CA ALA A 74 0.11 9.76 2.18
C ALA A 74 1.23 8.79 2.52
N GLY A 75 1.52 7.78 1.70
CA GLY A 75 2.60 6.79 1.89
C GLY A 75 2.13 5.43 2.40
N PHE A 76 0.82 5.18 2.41
CA PHE A 76 0.25 3.95 2.94
C PHE A 76 -0.25 3.04 1.81
N PRO A 77 0.18 1.77 1.72
CA PRO A 77 1.09 1.07 2.63
C PRO A 77 2.59 1.17 2.28
N GLY A 78 2.96 1.63 1.08
CA GLY A 78 4.30 1.43 0.55
C GLY A 78 5.44 2.03 1.38
N LEU A 79 5.30 3.27 1.87
CA LEU A 79 6.35 3.91 2.67
C LEU A 79 6.54 3.21 4.01
N VAL A 80 5.45 2.75 4.64
CA VAL A 80 5.52 1.96 5.87
C VAL A 80 6.31 0.68 5.65
N LEU A 81 6.02 -0.04 4.57
CA LEU A 81 6.74 -1.27 4.22
C LEU A 81 8.23 -1.00 3.96
N SER A 82 8.56 0.12 3.31
CA SER A 82 9.96 0.51 3.10
C SER A 82 10.69 0.77 4.42
N ILE A 83 10.06 1.47 5.38
CA ILE A 83 10.64 1.73 6.70
C ILE A 83 10.86 0.42 7.47
N MET A 84 9.98 -0.57 7.29
CA MET A 84 10.11 -1.92 7.87
C MET A 84 11.19 -2.79 7.18
N GLY A 85 11.85 -2.28 6.14
CA GLY A 85 12.93 -2.98 5.46
C GLY A 85 12.52 -3.70 4.18
N ALA A 86 11.31 -3.48 3.65
CA ALA A 86 11.02 -3.87 2.27
C ALA A 86 12.02 -3.16 1.34
N PRO A 87 12.72 -3.87 0.45
CA PRO A 87 13.88 -3.34 -0.23
C PRO A 87 13.52 -2.29 -1.30
N GLU A 88 13.31 -2.68 -2.55
CA GLU A 88 13.11 -1.74 -3.66
C GLU A 88 11.64 -1.34 -3.75
N VAL A 89 11.25 -0.32 -2.97
CA VAL A 89 9.87 0.18 -2.92
C VAL A 89 9.66 1.36 -3.86
N HIS A 90 8.72 1.23 -4.79
CA HIS A 90 8.28 2.25 -5.74
C HIS A 90 6.91 2.78 -5.31
N LEU A 91 6.83 4.08 -5.03
CA LEU A 91 5.60 4.77 -4.63
C LEU A 91 5.07 5.59 -5.81
N VAL A 92 3.87 5.30 -6.30
CA VAL A 92 3.28 6.00 -7.46
C VAL A 92 2.18 6.94 -6.98
N GLU A 93 2.34 8.24 -7.27
CA GLU A 93 1.35 9.25 -6.93
C GLU A 93 1.31 10.34 -8.00
N SER A 94 0.11 10.68 -8.47
CA SER A 94 -0.09 11.65 -9.54
C SER A 94 -0.29 13.09 -9.04
N ASP A 95 -0.75 13.27 -7.81
CA ASP A 95 -0.85 14.60 -7.19
C ASP A 95 0.54 15.07 -6.77
N SER A 96 0.99 16.18 -7.36
CA SER A 96 2.34 16.72 -7.13
C SER A 96 2.59 17.15 -5.68
N ARG A 97 1.57 17.59 -4.94
CA ARG A 97 1.70 17.99 -3.54
C ARG A 97 1.83 16.77 -2.64
N LYS A 98 1.08 15.71 -2.92
CA LYS A 98 1.23 14.42 -2.22
C LYS A 98 2.57 13.76 -2.55
N ALA A 99 3.01 13.80 -3.80
CA ALA A 99 4.34 13.33 -4.17
C ALA A 99 5.47 14.12 -3.48
N ALA A 100 5.32 15.45 -3.32
CA ALA A 100 6.25 16.26 -2.53
C ALA A 100 6.26 15.84 -1.05
N PHE A 101 5.09 15.59 -0.47
CA PHE A 101 4.97 15.03 0.88
C PHE A 101 5.69 13.68 1.00
N LEU A 102 5.47 12.75 0.06
CA LEU A 102 6.09 11.42 0.06
C LEU A 102 7.62 11.50 0.04
N ARG A 103 8.19 12.38 -0.78
CA ARG A 103 9.65 12.58 -0.83
C ARG A 103 10.20 13.08 0.49
N GLU A 104 9.53 14.05 1.11
CA GLU A 104 9.95 14.57 2.41
C GLU A 104 9.78 13.52 3.51
N ALA A 105 8.67 12.78 3.50
CA ALA A 105 8.40 11.68 4.43
C ALA A 105 9.46 10.59 4.32
N ALA A 106 9.82 10.18 3.09
CA ALA A 106 10.89 9.22 2.85
C ALA A 106 12.24 9.74 3.38
N ARG A 107 12.58 11.00 3.10
CA ARG A 107 13.82 11.63 3.56
C ARG A 107 13.94 11.66 5.09
N ILE A 108 12.92 12.13 5.81
CA ILE A 108 13.00 12.28 7.28
C ILE A 108 12.90 10.95 8.01
N SER A 109 12.31 9.93 7.38
CA SER A 109 12.20 8.58 7.93
C SER A 109 13.31 7.68 7.40
N ASP A 110 14.36 8.23 6.76
CA ASP A 110 15.50 7.49 6.21
C ASP A 110 15.10 6.31 5.30
N SER A 111 13.95 6.42 4.63
CA SER A 111 13.43 5.38 3.74
C SER A 111 14.07 5.49 2.36
N ALA A 112 14.46 4.35 1.80
CA ALA A 112 14.98 4.24 0.43
C ALA A 112 13.88 4.21 -0.66
N ALA A 113 12.62 4.47 -0.30
CA ALA A 113 11.50 4.42 -1.24
C ALA A 113 11.66 5.45 -2.38
N ARG A 114 11.38 5.01 -3.60
CA ARG A 114 11.44 5.85 -4.82
C ARG A 114 10.06 6.40 -5.14
N VAL A 115 9.93 7.72 -5.21
CA VAL A 115 8.65 8.39 -5.49
C VAL A 115 8.53 8.76 -6.97
N HIS A 116 7.53 8.19 -7.64
CA HIS A 116 7.16 8.45 -9.02
C HIS A 116 5.97 9.41 -9.06
N ALA A 117 6.23 10.68 -9.39
CA ALA A 117 5.22 11.73 -9.47
C ALA A 117 4.47 11.71 -10.82
N VAL A 118 3.84 10.58 -11.14
CA VAL A 118 3.17 10.32 -12.42
C VAL A 118 1.87 9.57 -12.19
N ARG A 119 1.00 9.56 -13.20
CA ARG A 119 -0.12 8.61 -13.26
C ARG A 119 0.42 7.19 -13.43
N ALA A 120 -0.23 6.21 -12.82
CA ALA A 120 0.20 4.81 -12.89
C ALA A 120 0.25 4.29 -14.34
N GLU A 121 -0.67 4.74 -15.19
CA GLU A 121 -0.73 4.42 -16.62
C GLU A 121 0.46 4.98 -17.41
N SER A 122 1.14 6.00 -16.89
CA SER A 122 2.29 6.65 -17.53
C SER A 122 3.64 6.15 -17.00
N LEU A 123 3.64 5.30 -15.97
CA LEU A 123 4.86 4.72 -15.43
C LEU A 123 5.35 3.61 -16.37
N ALA A 124 6.63 3.69 -16.74
CA ALA A 124 7.25 2.66 -17.58
C ALA A 124 7.15 1.27 -16.92
N PRO A 125 6.67 0.24 -17.62
CA PRO A 125 6.51 -1.09 -17.04
C PRO A 125 7.84 -1.71 -16.58
N PHE A 126 7.79 -2.39 -15.43
CA PHE A 126 8.84 -3.26 -14.90
C PHE A 126 8.19 -4.38 -14.08
N ARG A 127 8.92 -5.46 -13.82
CA ARG A 127 8.37 -6.58 -13.04
C ARG A 127 8.41 -6.26 -11.55
N ALA A 128 7.25 -6.24 -10.89
CA ALA A 128 7.14 -6.14 -9.45
C ALA A 128 6.87 -7.53 -8.84
N ASP A 129 7.53 -7.85 -7.74
CA ASP A 129 7.26 -9.08 -6.97
C ASP A 129 6.00 -8.91 -6.13
N VAL A 130 5.79 -7.71 -5.58
CA VAL A 130 4.61 -7.36 -4.80
C VAL A 130 4.03 -6.04 -5.29
N ILE A 131 2.71 -6.01 -5.47
CA ILE A 131 1.96 -4.80 -5.78
C ILE A 131 0.98 -4.52 -4.65
N THR A 132 1.01 -3.31 -4.10
CA THR A 132 0.13 -2.88 -3.02
C THR A 132 -0.74 -1.70 -3.46
N SER A 133 -1.87 -1.54 -2.78
CA SER A 133 -2.68 -0.32 -2.85
C SER A 133 -3.64 -0.28 -1.66
N ARG A 134 -3.98 0.93 -1.21
CA ARG A 134 -5.02 1.16 -0.20
C ARG A 134 -5.96 2.25 -0.65
N ALA A 135 -7.26 1.96 -0.64
CA ALA A 135 -8.32 2.93 -0.94
C ALA A 135 -8.14 3.70 -2.27
N LEU A 136 -7.44 3.10 -3.25
CA LEU A 136 -7.22 3.71 -4.56
C LEU A 136 -8.47 3.68 -5.43
N ALA A 137 -9.02 2.48 -5.66
CA ALA A 137 -10.13 2.25 -6.57
C ALA A 137 -10.77 0.86 -6.33
N SER A 138 -11.72 0.48 -7.20
CA SER A 138 -12.24 -0.89 -7.23
C SER A 138 -11.16 -1.90 -7.60
N VAL A 139 -11.32 -3.17 -7.19
CA VAL A 139 -10.38 -4.25 -7.54
C VAL A 139 -10.11 -4.28 -9.05
N ASN A 140 -11.15 -4.18 -9.89
CA ASN A 140 -11.02 -4.19 -11.36
C ASN A 140 -10.07 -3.08 -11.87
N VAL A 141 -10.21 -1.86 -11.35
CA VAL A 141 -9.35 -0.73 -11.74
C VAL A 141 -7.91 -0.97 -11.29
N VAL A 142 -7.71 -1.43 -10.05
CA VAL A 142 -6.35 -1.73 -9.56
C VAL A 142 -5.70 -2.83 -10.40
N LEU A 143 -6.42 -3.87 -10.79
CA LEU A 143 -5.88 -4.93 -11.66
C LEU A 143 -5.46 -4.40 -13.05
N LYS A 144 -6.22 -3.45 -13.63
CA LYS A 144 -5.85 -2.79 -14.89
C LYS A 144 -4.54 -2.02 -14.76
N LEU A 145 -4.36 -1.28 -13.66
CA LEU A 145 -3.15 -0.52 -13.39
C LEU A 145 -1.95 -1.42 -13.04
N ALA A 146 -2.20 -2.53 -12.35
CA ALA A 146 -1.17 -3.47 -11.92
C ALA A 146 -0.66 -4.38 -13.06
N ALA A 147 -1.52 -4.71 -14.03
CA ALA A 147 -1.23 -5.68 -15.08
C ALA A 147 0.09 -5.48 -15.83
N PRO A 148 0.51 -4.26 -16.22
CA PRO A 148 1.80 -4.05 -16.88
C PRO A 148 3.01 -4.42 -16.03
N PHE A 149 2.85 -4.48 -14.70
CA PHE A 149 3.91 -4.76 -13.74
C PHE A 149 3.90 -6.22 -13.24
N CYS A 150 2.89 -6.99 -13.62
CA CYS A 150 2.69 -8.36 -13.15
C CYS A 150 3.48 -9.39 -13.97
N SER A 151 3.93 -10.42 -13.25
CA SER A 151 4.38 -11.71 -13.77
C SER A 151 3.49 -12.83 -13.21
N ALA A 152 3.78 -14.10 -13.55
CA ALA A 152 3.08 -15.24 -12.96
C ALA A 152 3.27 -15.33 -11.44
N ASP A 153 4.40 -14.83 -10.92
CA ASP A 153 4.80 -14.93 -9.52
C ASP A 153 4.43 -13.69 -8.69
N THR A 154 3.97 -12.63 -9.34
CA THR A 154 3.60 -11.37 -8.67
C THR A 154 2.45 -11.59 -7.71
N THR A 155 2.62 -11.11 -6.48
CA THR A 155 1.58 -11.10 -5.44
C THR A 155 0.99 -9.71 -5.31
N ILE A 156 -0.32 -9.59 -5.47
CA ILE A 156 -1.05 -8.34 -5.27
C ILE A 156 -1.69 -8.37 -3.89
N LEU A 157 -1.43 -7.36 -3.06
CA LEU A 157 -1.95 -7.20 -1.70
C LEU A 157 -2.75 -5.89 -1.61
N LEU A 158 -4.07 -5.99 -1.54
CA LEU A 158 -4.95 -4.82 -1.49
C LEU A 158 -5.63 -4.68 -0.13
N LEU A 159 -5.54 -3.51 0.48
CA LEU A 159 -6.32 -3.15 1.67
C LEU A 159 -7.70 -2.66 1.23
N LYS A 160 -8.74 -3.42 1.58
CA LYS A 160 -10.14 -3.23 1.15
C LYS A 160 -11.09 -3.21 2.35
N SER A 161 -12.31 -2.75 2.11
CA SER A 161 -13.45 -2.83 3.03
C SER A 161 -14.19 -4.16 2.90
N ASP A 162 -15.30 -4.28 3.62
CA ASP A 162 -16.28 -5.37 3.53
C ASP A 162 -16.91 -5.53 2.13
N THR A 163 -16.81 -4.51 1.27
CA THR A 163 -17.21 -4.54 -0.14
C THR A 163 -16.31 -5.41 -1.04
N VAL A 164 -15.23 -6.00 -0.52
CA VAL A 164 -14.24 -6.75 -1.34
C VAL A 164 -14.87 -7.87 -2.18
N GLU A 165 -15.90 -8.54 -1.67
CA GLU A 165 -16.56 -9.66 -2.36
C GLU A 165 -17.33 -9.20 -3.62
N SER A 166 -18.04 -8.08 -3.52
CA SER A 166 -18.77 -7.52 -4.66
C SER A 166 -17.79 -6.99 -5.72
N GLU A 167 -16.70 -6.35 -5.28
CA GLU A 167 -15.65 -5.87 -6.19
C GLU A 167 -14.90 -7.01 -6.90
N LEU A 168 -14.67 -8.13 -6.21
CA LEU A 168 -14.11 -9.34 -6.82
C LEU A 168 -15.05 -9.95 -7.85
N THR A 169 -16.35 -9.98 -7.55
CA THR A 169 -17.38 -10.47 -8.48
C THR A 169 -17.40 -9.63 -9.75
N GLU A 170 -17.27 -8.31 -9.64
CA GLU A 170 -17.14 -7.41 -10.79
C GLU A 170 -15.83 -7.66 -11.55
N ALA A 171 -14.70 -7.74 -10.85
CA ALA A 171 -13.39 -7.95 -11.46
C ALA A 171 -13.32 -9.27 -12.25
N ARG A 172 -13.94 -10.34 -11.76
CA ARG A 172 -13.98 -11.66 -12.43
C ARG A 172 -14.70 -11.66 -13.78
N ARG A 173 -15.43 -10.60 -14.13
CA ARG A 173 -16.00 -10.42 -15.48
C ARG A 173 -14.96 -10.07 -16.54
N TYR A 174 -13.79 -9.58 -16.12
CA TYR A 174 -12.72 -9.11 -17.00
C TYR A 174 -11.38 -9.82 -16.75
N TRP A 175 -11.26 -10.54 -15.64
CA TRP A 175 -10.00 -11.12 -15.18
C TRP A 175 -10.14 -12.58 -14.77
N LYS A 176 -9.31 -13.44 -15.34
CA LYS A 176 -8.98 -14.73 -14.71
C LYS A 176 -7.99 -14.48 -13.59
N ILE A 177 -8.28 -15.00 -12.40
CA ILE A 177 -7.39 -14.89 -11.24
C ILE A 177 -7.15 -16.30 -10.71
N ALA A 178 -5.91 -16.79 -10.81
CA ALA A 178 -5.57 -18.16 -10.44
C ALA A 178 -5.70 -18.42 -8.93
N HIS A 179 -5.30 -17.45 -8.11
CA HIS A 179 -5.37 -17.57 -6.66
C HIS A 179 -5.98 -16.30 -6.06
N VAL A 180 -7.00 -16.49 -5.23
CA VAL A 180 -7.70 -15.43 -4.49
C VAL A 180 -7.79 -15.86 -3.03
N GLU A 181 -7.40 -14.97 -2.13
CA GLU A 181 -7.59 -15.15 -0.71
C GLU A 181 -8.01 -13.82 -0.08
N ILE A 182 -9.02 -13.89 0.79
CA ILE A 182 -9.55 -12.75 1.54
C ILE A 182 -9.21 -12.99 3.00
N LEU A 183 -8.27 -12.22 3.52
CA LEU A 183 -7.82 -12.30 4.90
C LEU A 183 -8.52 -11.22 5.74
N PRO A 184 -8.85 -11.50 7.01
CA PRO A 184 -9.33 -10.46 7.92
C PRO A 184 -8.21 -9.44 8.18
N SER A 185 -8.55 -8.15 8.21
CA SER A 185 -7.61 -7.13 8.68
C SER A 185 -7.42 -7.23 10.19
N ARG A 186 -6.17 -7.10 10.65
CA ARG A 186 -5.80 -7.09 12.06
C ARG A 186 -5.92 -5.71 12.69
N SER A 187 -6.13 -4.66 11.89
CA SER A 187 -6.23 -3.26 12.32
C SER A 187 -7.68 -2.76 12.39
N ASN A 188 -8.58 -3.39 11.64
CA ASN A 188 -9.95 -2.94 11.46
C ASN A 188 -10.90 -4.14 11.29
N PRO A 189 -11.91 -4.33 12.16
CA PRO A 189 -12.86 -5.44 12.06
C PRO A 189 -13.61 -5.54 10.71
N SER A 190 -13.93 -4.40 10.09
CA SER A 190 -14.56 -4.37 8.76
C SER A 190 -13.56 -4.41 7.61
N GLY A 191 -12.26 -4.29 7.90
CA GLY A 191 -11.21 -4.33 6.90
C GLY A 191 -10.93 -5.74 6.41
N ARG A 192 -10.53 -5.84 5.15
CA ARG A 192 -10.09 -7.09 4.50
C ARG A 192 -8.78 -6.84 3.76
N ILE A 193 -7.93 -7.86 3.72
CA ILE A 193 -6.75 -7.89 2.87
C ILE A 193 -7.02 -8.86 1.74
N LEU A 194 -7.00 -8.37 0.51
CA LEU A 194 -7.16 -9.19 -0.67
C LEU A 194 -5.78 -9.58 -1.21
N ARG A 195 -5.48 -10.88 -1.23
CA ARG A 195 -4.25 -11.44 -1.80
C ARG A 195 -4.55 -12.17 -3.10
N LEU A 196 -3.95 -11.70 -4.21
CA LEU A 196 -4.17 -12.23 -5.55
C LEU A 196 -2.86 -12.67 -6.21
N ARG A 197 -2.90 -13.73 -7.00
CA ARG A 197 -1.80 -14.17 -7.88
C ARG A 197 -2.32 -14.72 -9.20
N GLY A 198 -1.48 -14.65 -10.23
CA GLY A 198 -1.77 -15.21 -11.56
C GLY A 198 -2.97 -14.55 -12.24
N ILE A 199 -2.97 -13.21 -12.31
CA ILE A 199 -4.02 -12.45 -13.01
C ILE A 199 -3.79 -12.49 -14.52
N ARG A 200 -4.87 -12.62 -15.30
CA ARG A 200 -4.87 -12.48 -16.76
C ARG A 200 -6.13 -11.77 -17.20
N HIS A 201 -5.99 -10.72 -18.02
CA HIS A 201 -7.13 -10.03 -18.59
C HIS A 201 -7.80 -10.96 -19.61
N GLU A 202 -9.11 -11.18 -19.50
CA GLU A 202 -9.90 -11.77 -20.56
C GLU A 202 -10.16 -10.69 -21.59
N ALA A 203 -9.56 -10.82 -22.79
CA ALA A 203 -10.04 -10.02 -23.91
C ALA A 203 -11.52 -10.33 -24.09
N THR A 204 -12.37 -9.33 -23.92
CA THR A 204 -13.76 -9.41 -24.39
C THR A 204 -13.70 -9.76 -25.87
N GLY A 205 -14.13 -10.97 -26.22
CA GLY A 205 -14.41 -11.35 -27.59
C GLY A 205 -15.54 -10.53 -28.19
#